data_AF-A0A7V2X8N8-F1
#
_entry.id   AF-A0A7V2X8N8-F1
#
_cell.length_a   1.000
_cell.length_b   1.000
_cell.length_c   1.000
_cell.angle_alpha   90.00
_cell.angle_beta   90.00
_cell.angle_gamma   90.00
#
_symmetry.space_group_name_H-M   'P 1'
#
loop_
_entity.id
_entity.type
_entity.pdbx_description
1 polymer ?
#
loop_
_entity_poly.entity_id
_entity_poly.type
_entity_poly.pdbx_seq_one_letter_code
_entity_poly.pdbx_strand_id
1 'polypeptide(L)'
;VPLVVSFASLPDETSELAGLILPSPTFLESWGDYRPRRGVEGLLQPVMGPLFDTRPMEDLLISTGRKLAGERIFPWENFHGLLRRSWEGKAKKPGTPAEALWQESLQRGGAWGPPSPPSAKPPAPLADLNFSPPSPPARKGEKAFHFFAYPTLQFFDGRSAGLPFLQELPDPLTEITWGGWVEIDPQTARERGIEKGDLLILRSPHGEVKAPAYPYPAFPQGCWPCPSARGIRPRAPSSRASRKTR
;
A
#
# COMPACT_ATOMS: atom_id res chain seq x y z
N VAL A 1 -18.59 13.42 7.82
CA VAL A 1 -18.56 13.65 6.35
C VAL A 1 -19.84 13.06 5.77
N PRO A 2 -20.64 13.82 5.01
CA PRO A 2 -21.96 13.36 4.55
C PRO A 2 -21.92 12.31 3.44
N LEU A 3 -20.88 12.28 2.61
CA LEU A 3 -20.67 11.27 1.57
C LEU A 3 -19.23 10.76 1.65
N VAL A 4 -19.06 9.46 1.85
CA VAL A 4 -17.76 8.77 1.82
C VAL A 4 -17.83 7.71 0.72
N VAL A 5 -16.94 7.81 -0.26
CA VAL A 5 -16.86 6.91 -1.41
C VAL A 5 -15.55 6.13 -1.31
N SER A 6 -15.62 4.80 -1.36
CA SER A 6 -14.44 3.92 -1.42
C SER A 6 -14.27 3.34 -2.82
N PHE A 7 -13.05 3.33 -3.33
CA PHE A 7 -12.65 2.67 -4.56
C PHE A 7 -11.74 1.51 -4.20
N ALA A 8 -12.22 0.28 -4.33
CA ALA A 8 -11.47 -0.89 -3.88
C ALA A 8 -11.77 -2.10 -4.76
N SER A 9 -10.74 -2.92 -5.03
CA SER A 9 -10.90 -4.21 -5.73
C SER A 9 -11.35 -5.33 -4.78
N LEU A 10 -11.08 -5.17 -3.49
CA LEU A 10 -11.49 -6.07 -2.41
C LEU A 10 -12.08 -5.25 -1.26
N PRO A 11 -13.13 -5.73 -0.56
CA PRO A 11 -13.62 -5.06 0.64
C PRO A 11 -12.54 -4.99 1.72
N ASP A 12 -12.29 -3.79 2.23
CA ASP A 12 -11.34 -3.50 3.30
C ASP A 12 -12.01 -2.70 4.44
N GLU A 13 -11.26 -2.45 5.53
CA GLU A 13 -11.76 -1.72 6.70
C GLU A 13 -12.27 -0.30 6.36
N THR A 14 -11.73 0.32 5.31
CA THR A 14 -12.19 1.65 4.87
C THR A 14 -13.51 1.55 4.11
N SER A 15 -13.64 0.52 3.28
CA SER A 15 -14.85 0.23 2.50
C SER A 15 -16.02 -0.11 3.42
N GLU A 16 -15.78 -0.76 4.57
CA GLU A 16 -16.82 -1.01 5.58
C GLU A 16 -17.41 0.28 6.18
N LEU A 17 -16.63 1.36 6.22
CA LEU A 17 -17.06 2.66 6.74
C LEU A 17 -17.59 3.61 5.66
N ALA A 18 -17.49 3.23 4.39
CA ALA A 18 -17.95 4.04 3.27
C ALA A 18 -19.46 3.88 3.03
N GLY A 19 -20.11 4.98 2.63
CA GLY A 19 -21.53 4.96 2.25
C GLY A 19 -21.75 4.47 0.83
N LEU A 20 -20.73 4.57 -0.03
CA LEU A 20 -20.74 4.07 -1.40
C LEU A 20 -19.41 3.36 -1.67
N ILE A 21 -19.49 2.09 -2.07
CA ILE A 21 -18.33 1.30 -2.50
C ILE A 21 -18.41 1.15 -4.01
N LEU A 22 -17.39 1.61 -4.71
CA LEU A 22 -17.24 1.50 -6.15
C LEU A 22 -16.16 0.44 -6.44
N PRO A 23 -16.54 -0.73 -6.99
CA PRO A 23 -15.60 -1.78 -7.32
C PRO A 23 -14.58 -1.31 -8.36
N SER A 24 -13.29 -1.31 -7.97
CA SER A 24 -12.19 -0.96 -8.86
C SER A 24 -11.62 -2.20 -9.55
N PRO A 25 -11.39 -2.17 -10.87
CA PRO A 25 -10.68 -3.25 -11.56
C PRO A 25 -9.26 -3.39 -11.04
N THR A 26 -8.68 -4.56 -11.26
CA THR A 26 -7.24 -4.76 -11.05
C THR A 26 -6.44 -4.13 -12.19
N PHE A 27 -5.13 -3.93 -11.98
CA PHE A 27 -4.23 -3.39 -13.02
C PHE A 27 -4.14 -4.25 -14.30
N LEU A 28 -4.63 -5.50 -14.26
CA LEU A 28 -4.72 -6.39 -15.41
C LEU A 28 -5.95 -6.12 -16.30
N GLU A 29 -6.92 -5.38 -15.80
CA GLU A 29 -8.22 -5.11 -16.43
C GLU A 29 -8.37 -3.64 -16.87
N SER A 30 -7.42 -2.78 -16.52
CA SER A 30 -7.49 -1.34 -16.78
C SER A 30 -6.21 -0.77 -17.39
N TRP A 31 -6.39 0.26 -18.22
CA TRP A 31 -5.30 1.09 -18.71
C TRP A 31 -4.70 1.96 -17.58
N GLY A 32 -3.38 2.19 -17.63
CA GLY A 32 -2.65 2.91 -16.59
C GLY A 32 -1.29 3.40 -17.08
N ASP A 33 -0.68 4.33 -16.37
CA ASP A 33 0.78 4.52 -16.41
C ASP A 33 1.34 4.72 -15.00
N TYR A 34 2.64 4.48 -14.84
CA TYR A 34 3.33 4.61 -13.56
C TYR A 34 4.74 5.13 -13.75
N ARG A 35 5.26 5.80 -12.73
CA ARG A 35 6.61 6.41 -12.74
C ARG A 35 7.40 5.96 -11.52
N PRO A 36 8.07 4.81 -11.58
CA PRO A 36 8.77 4.24 -10.43
C PRO A 36 9.99 5.08 -10.03
N ARG A 37 10.65 5.71 -11.01
CA ARG A 37 11.73 6.68 -10.79
C ARG A 37 11.74 7.72 -11.90
N ARG A 38 12.44 8.83 -11.66
CA ARG A 38 12.64 9.87 -12.68
C ARG A 38 13.28 9.28 -13.93
N GLY A 39 12.81 9.72 -15.10
CA GLY A 39 13.27 9.25 -16.40
C GLY A 39 12.71 7.89 -16.83
N VAL A 40 11.91 7.22 -15.99
CA VAL A 40 11.22 5.97 -16.35
C VAL A 40 9.73 6.16 -16.19
N GLU A 41 8.99 5.85 -17.25
CA GLU A 41 7.54 5.86 -17.28
C GLU A 41 7.07 4.53 -17.86
N GLY A 42 6.39 3.71 -17.08
CA GLY A 42 5.80 2.45 -17.53
C GLY A 42 4.36 2.65 -17.97
N LEU A 43 3.95 1.93 -19.00
CA LEU A 43 2.59 1.92 -19.53
C LEU A 43 1.93 0.59 -19.17
N LEU A 44 0.76 0.64 -18.53
CA LEU A 44 -0.04 -0.52 -18.15
C LEU A 44 -1.08 -0.80 -19.23
N GLN A 45 -1.01 -2.00 -19.78
CA GLN A 45 -1.94 -2.52 -20.77
C GLN A 45 -2.84 -3.57 -20.11
N PRO A 46 -4.17 -3.46 -20.25
CA PRO A 46 -5.06 -4.51 -19.79
C PRO A 46 -4.80 -5.77 -20.62
N VAL A 47 -4.59 -6.89 -19.94
CA VAL A 47 -4.40 -8.21 -20.57
C VAL A 47 -5.73 -8.94 -20.77
N MET A 48 -6.77 -8.49 -20.07
CA MET A 48 -8.13 -9.00 -20.16
C MET A 48 -9.14 -7.87 -20.00
N GLY A 49 -10.39 -8.10 -20.42
CA GLY A 49 -11.49 -7.22 -20.09
C GLY A 49 -11.91 -7.36 -18.62
N PRO A 50 -12.73 -6.42 -18.10
CA PRO A 50 -13.28 -6.51 -16.75
C PRO A 50 -14.04 -7.82 -16.54
N LEU A 51 -13.72 -8.57 -15.48
CA LEU A 51 -14.42 -9.79 -15.13
C LEU A 51 -15.78 -9.52 -14.47
N PHE A 52 -15.89 -8.40 -13.75
CA PHE A 52 -17.09 -7.94 -13.05
C PHE A 52 -17.50 -6.56 -13.55
N ASP A 53 -18.64 -6.05 -13.08
CA ASP A 53 -19.07 -4.66 -13.33
C ASP A 53 -18.23 -3.69 -12.48
N THR A 54 -16.96 -3.58 -12.84
CA THR A 54 -15.98 -2.68 -12.25
C THR A 54 -15.75 -1.49 -13.16
N ARG A 55 -15.38 -0.36 -12.58
CA ARG A 55 -15.02 0.84 -13.35
C ARG A 55 -13.74 1.44 -12.79
N PRO A 56 -12.72 1.69 -13.64
CA PRO A 56 -11.52 2.40 -13.20
C PRO A 56 -11.88 3.73 -12.55
N MET A 57 -11.16 4.10 -11.48
CA MET A 57 -11.37 5.36 -10.76
C MET A 57 -11.23 6.54 -11.72
N GLU A 58 -10.27 6.46 -12.63
CA GLU A 58 -9.94 7.48 -13.61
C GLU A 58 -11.09 7.73 -14.58
N ASP A 59 -11.73 6.67 -15.08
CA ASP A 59 -12.93 6.75 -15.92
C ASP A 59 -14.11 7.38 -15.17
N LEU A 60 -14.26 7.05 -13.89
CA LEU A 60 -15.30 7.62 -13.04
C LEU A 60 -15.05 9.11 -12.78
N LEU A 61 -13.81 9.53 -12.56
CA LEU A 61 -13.44 10.94 -12.42
C LEU A 61 -13.68 11.71 -13.71
N ILE A 62 -13.30 11.16 -14.86
CA ILE A 62 -13.52 11.78 -16.18
C ILE A 62 -15.02 11.90 -16.46
N SER A 63 -15.78 10.82 -16.32
CA SER A 63 -17.22 10.82 -16.61
C SER A 63 -18.01 11.74 -15.67
N THR A 64 -17.63 11.81 -14.39
CA THR A 64 -18.22 12.76 -13.42
C THR A 64 -17.83 14.20 -13.77
N GLY A 65 -16.56 14.43 -14.10
CA GLY A 65 -16.06 15.73 -14.55
C GLY A 65 -16.79 16.24 -15.80
N ARG A 66 -17.02 15.37 -16.79
CA ARG A 66 -17.82 15.70 -17.99
C ARG A 66 -19.24 16.14 -17.63
N LYS A 67 -19.89 15.43 -16.71
CA LYS A 67 -21.26 15.75 -16.28
C LYS A 67 -21.35 17.07 -15.51
N LEU A 68 -20.35 17.39 -14.69
CA LEU A 68 -20.38 18.58 -13.83
C LEU A 68 -19.81 19.83 -14.49
N ALA A 69 -18.69 19.70 -15.22
CA ALA A 69 -17.92 20.81 -15.76
C ALA A 69 -17.98 20.90 -17.30
N GLY A 70 -18.62 19.92 -17.95
CA GLY A 70 -18.79 19.87 -19.40
C GLY A 70 -17.58 19.31 -20.15
N GLU A 71 -17.83 18.94 -21.40
CA GLU A 71 -16.85 18.28 -22.29
C GLU A 71 -15.71 19.20 -22.69
N ARG A 72 -15.88 20.52 -22.58
CA ARG A 72 -14.80 21.48 -22.86
C ARG A 72 -13.65 21.36 -21.85
N ILE A 73 -13.97 21.12 -20.58
CA ILE A 73 -12.98 20.97 -19.49
C ILE A 73 -12.49 19.52 -19.43
N PHE A 74 -13.37 18.56 -19.65
CA PHE A 74 -13.05 17.13 -19.72
C PHE A 74 -13.28 16.59 -21.15
N PRO A 75 -12.37 16.86 -22.11
CA PRO A 75 -12.55 16.49 -23.51
C PRO A 75 -12.44 14.98 -23.79
N TRP A 76 -11.87 14.21 -22.87
CA TRP A 76 -11.64 12.78 -23.05
C TRP A 76 -12.89 11.97 -22.72
N GLU A 77 -13.20 10.96 -23.52
CA GLU A 77 -14.33 10.05 -23.27
C GLU A 77 -14.06 9.10 -22.11
N ASN A 78 -12.82 8.61 -22.02
CA ASN A 78 -12.33 7.70 -21.00
C ASN A 78 -10.83 7.94 -20.76
N PHE A 79 -10.30 7.25 -19.78
CA PHE A 79 -8.92 7.35 -19.35
C PHE A 79 -7.95 6.83 -20.40
N HIS A 80 -8.31 5.79 -21.16
CA HIS A 80 -7.49 5.34 -22.30
C HIS A 80 -7.28 6.46 -23.33
N GLY A 81 -8.32 7.23 -23.67
CA GLY A 81 -8.19 8.39 -24.56
C GLY A 81 -7.31 9.50 -23.98
N LEU A 82 -7.39 9.74 -22.67
CA LEU A 82 -6.49 10.66 -21.97
C LEU A 82 -5.04 10.19 -22.02
N LEU A 83 -4.81 8.91 -21.72
CA LEU A 83 -3.50 8.27 -21.71
C LEU A 83 -2.87 8.32 -23.09
N ARG A 84 -3.61 7.89 -24.12
CA ARG A 84 -3.15 7.94 -25.50
C ARG A 84 -2.71 9.35 -25.92
N ARG A 85 -3.53 10.38 -25.68
CA ARG A 85 -3.16 11.78 -25.98
C ARG A 85 -1.93 12.24 -25.20
N SER A 86 -1.81 11.86 -23.93
CA SER A 86 -0.66 12.19 -23.08
C SER A 86 0.63 11.60 -23.64
N TRP A 87 0.59 10.36 -24.11
CA TRP A 87 1.74 9.64 -24.65
C TRP A 87 2.12 10.10 -26.07
N GLU A 88 1.14 10.40 -26.92
CA GLU A 88 1.38 11.03 -28.23
C GLU A 88 2.07 12.40 -28.09
N GLY A 89 1.70 13.18 -27.07
CA GLY A 89 2.33 14.47 -26.76
C GLY A 89 3.79 14.40 -26.29
N LYS A 90 4.31 13.20 -25.97
CA LYS A 90 5.71 13.00 -25.54
C LYS A 90 6.69 12.81 -26.69
N ALA A 91 6.24 12.95 -27.94
CA ALA A 91 7.08 12.84 -29.12
C ALA A 91 8.33 13.74 -29.02
N LYS A 92 9.51 13.13 -28.91
CA LYS A 92 10.79 13.87 -28.82
C LYS A 92 11.30 14.34 -30.19
N LYS A 93 10.79 13.78 -31.28
CA LYS A 93 11.22 14.06 -32.65
C LYS A 93 10.07 14.70 -33.44
N PRO A 94 10.28 15.89 -34.04
CA PRO A 94 9.32 16.46 -34.98
C PRO A 94 9.11 15.49 -36.16
N GLY A 95 7.85 15.20 -36.50
CA GLY A 95 7.50 14.40 -37.69
C GLY A 95 7.30 12.89 -37.46
N THR A 96 7.47 12.37 -36.23
CA THR A 96 7.05 10.98 -35.94
C THR A 96 5.53 10.88 -35.91
N PRO A 97 4.88 9.98 -36.68
CA PRO A 97 3.44 9.78 -36.61
C PRO A 97 2.99 9.39 -35.19
N ALA A 98 1.94 10.02 -34.69
CA ALA A 98 1.41 9.79 -33.33
C ALA A 98 1.06 8.31 -33.09
N GLU A 99 0.44 7.65 -34.07
CA GLU A 99 0.13 6.22 -34.01
C GLU A 99 1.38 5.36 -33.86
N ALA A 100 2.44 5.64 -34.64
CA ALA A 100 3.68 4.88 -34.57
C ALA A 100 4.35 5.01 -33.18
N LEU A 101 4.30 6.21 -32.59
CA LEU A 101 4.82 6.45 -31.25
C LEU A 101 4.02 5.70 -30.17
N TRP A 102 2.69 5.69 -30.29
CA TRP A 102 1.81 4.96 -29.37
C TRP A 102 2.10 3.46 -29.43
N GLN A 103 2.15 2.88 -30.63
CA GLN A 103 2.48 1.46 -30.83
C GLN A 103 3.89 1.12 -30.31
N GLU A 104 4.89 1.96 -30.57
CA GLU A 104 6.24 1.75 -30.03
C GLU A 104 6.24 1.78 -28.49
N SER A 105 5.48 2.69 -27.88
CA SER A 105 5.36 2.81 -26.43
C SER A 105 4.70 1.58 -25.81
N LEU A 106 3.65 1.05 -26.44
CA LEU A 106 2.99 -0.20 -26.03
C LEU A 106 3.94 -1.39 -26.13
N GLN A 107 4.64 -1.53 -27.26
CA GLN A 107 5.59 -2.62 -27.48
C GLN A 107 6.74 -2.62 -26.47
N ARG A 108 7.23 -1.44 -26.09
CA ARG A 108 8.29 -1.29 -25.10
C ARG A 108 7.79 -1.30 -23.65
N GLY A 109 6.48 -1.33 -23.43
CA GLY A 109 5.87 -1.20 -22.10
C GLY A 109 6.11 0.17 -21.45
N GLY A 110 6.45 1.19 -22.24
CA GLY A 110 6.67 2.56 -21.79
C GLY A 110 7.94 3.24 -22.32
N ALA A 111 8.39 4.27 -21.60
CA ALA A 111 9.54 5.10 -21.92
C ALA A 111 10.67 4.90 -20.89
N TRP A 112 11.82 4.46 -21.39
CA TRP A 112 12.99 4.12 -20.58
C TRP A 112 14.12 5.10 -20.81
N GLY A 113 14.46 5.88 -19.77
CA GLY A 113 15.52 6.87 -19.80
C GLY A 113 16.43 6.85 -18.57
N PRO A 114 17.60 7.52 -18.67
CA PRO A 114 18.47 7.71 -17.52
C PRO A 114 17.76 8.55 -16.46
N PRO A 115 18.08 8.36 -15.17
CA PRO A 115 17.53 9.19 -14.11
C PRO A 115 17.89 10.66 -14.35
N SER A 116 16.89 11.54 -14.39
CA SER A 116 17.13 12.98 -14.47
C SER A 116 17.50 13.53 -13.09
N PRO A 117 18.52 14.39 -12.99
CA PRO A 117 18.91 14.97 -11.71
C PRO A 117 17.78 15.82 -11.12
N PRO A 118 17.69 15.92 -9.78
CA PRO A 118 16.75 16.82 -9.15
C PRO A 118 17.01 18.28 -9.58
N SER A 119 15.96 18.99 -9.97
CA SER A 119 16.05 20.42 -10.29
C SER A 119 16.10 21.32 -9.05
N ALA A 120 15.81 20.77 -7.86
CA ALA A 120 15.81 21.53 -6.62
C ALA A 120 17.24 21.67 -6.10
N LYS A 121 17.67 22.92 -5.87
CA LYS A 121 18.90 23.21 -5.12
C LYS A 121 18.56 23.19 -3.63
N PRO A 122 19.36 22.55 -2.77
CA PRO A 122 19.14 22.61 -1.34
C PRO A 122 19.19 24.08 -0.86
N PRO A 123 18.38 24.45 0.14
CA PRO A 123 18.29 25.82 0.63
C PRO A 123 19.57 26.31 1.33
N ALA A 124 20.44 25.39 1.76
CA ALA A 124 21.72 25.68 2.38
C ALA A 124 22.79 24.65 1.96
N PRO A 125 24.09 25.02 1.95
CA PRO A 125 25.20 24.09 1.89
C PRO A 125 25.12 23.03 2.99
N LEU A 126 25.55 21.80 2.69
CA LEU A 126 25.54 20.69 3.66
C LEU A 126 26.34 21.01 4.93
N ALA A 127 27.40 21.82 4.80
CA ALA A 127 28.25 22.26 5.89
C ALA A 127 27.52 23.15 6.92
N ASP A 128 26.45 23.81 6.51
CA ASP A 128 25.67 24.72 7.36
C ASP A 128 24.49 24.00 8.04
N LEU A 129 24.28 22.71 7.73
CA LEU A 129 23.23 21.91 8.34
C LEU A 129 23.71 21.37 9.69
N ASN A 130 23.12 21.87 10.78
CA ASN A 130 23.34 21.34 12.12
C ASN A 130 22.12 20.51 12.56
N PHE A 131 22.27 19.19 12.56
CA PHE A 131 21.27 18.27 13.10
C PHE A 131 21.64 17.92 14.54
N SER A 132 20.89 18.43 15.51
CA SER A 132 21.01 17.93 16.88
C SER A 132 20.34 16.56 16.97
N PRO A 133 21.01 15.52 17.50
CA PRO A 133 20.36 14.25 17.72
C PRO A 133 19.18 14.45 18.68
N PRO A 134 18.03 13.80 18.42
CA PRO A 134 16.91 13.88 19.34
C PRO A 134 17.37 13.35 20.71
N SER A 135 17.09 14.11 21.76
CA SER A 135 17.32 13.62 23.12
C SER A 135 16.40 12.41 23.36
N PRO A 136 16.90 11.31 23.94
CA PRO A 136 16.05 10.16 24.24
C PRO A 136 14.89 10.62 25.15
N PRO A 137 13.67 10.11 24.94
CA PRO A 137 12.52 10.53 25.72
C PRO A 137 12.82 10.34 27.21
N ALA A 138 12.63 11.40 27.98
CA ALA A 138 12.91 11.43 29.41
C ALA A 138 11.93 10.56 30.19
N ARG A 139 12.10 9.24 30.14
CA ARG A 139 11.57 8.33 31.16
C ARG A 139 12.73 7.74 31.93
N LYS A 140 13.25 8.53 32.87
CA LYS A 140 14.06 8.01 33.97
C LYS A 140 13.13 7.13 34.83
N GLY A 141 13.36 5.82 34.87
CA GLY A 141 12.85 5.00 35.97
C GLY A 141 12.23 3.63 35.67
N GLU A 142 11.99 3.23 34.43
CA GLU A 142 11.50 1.88 34.14
C GLU A 142 12.28 1.26 33.00
N LYS A 143 12.51 -0.06 33.06
CA LYS A 143 12.97 -0.89 31.93
C LYS A 143 11.89 -0.87 30.84
N ALA A 144 11.68 0.28 30.21
CA ALA A 144 10.64 0.48 29.22
C ALA A 144 11.02 -0.31 27.97
N PHE A 145 10.10 -1.16 27.51
CA PHE A 145 10.27 -1.86 26.26
C PHE A 145 10.05 -0.90 25.10
N HIS A 146 10.89 -1.05 24.08
CA HIS A 146 10.78 -0.34 22.82
C HIS A 146 10.05 -1.23 21.82
N PHE A 147 8.84 -0.82 21.45
CA PHE A 147 8.09 -1.47 20.37
C PHE A 147 8.48 -0.82 19.03
N PHE A 148 8.68 -1.65 18.01
CA PHE A 148 8.95 -1.22 16.65
C PHE A 148 8.15 -2.07 15.67
N ALA A 149 7.31 -1.43 14.87
CA ALA A 149 6.58 -2.09 13.80
C ALA A 149 7.36 -1.98 12.48
N TYR A 150 7.48 -3.08 11.74
CA TYR A 150 8.20 -3.10 10.47
C TYR A 150 7.41 -3.75 9.34
N PRO A 151 7.49 -3.22 8.11
CA PRO A 151 6.84 -3.86 6.96
C PRO A 151 7.58 -5.16 6.61
N THR A 152 6.83 -6.24 6.34
CA THR A 152 7.43 -7.47 5.81
C THR A 152 7.54 -7.41 4.29
N LEU A 153 8.41 -8.24 3.71
CA LEU A 153 8.57 -8.31 2.25
C LEU A 153 7.29 -8.76 1.54
N GLN A 154 6.48 -9.64 2.16
CA GLN A 154 5.27 -10.18 1.55
C GLN A 154 4.12 -9.17 1.55
N PHE A 155 3.99 -8.38 2.61
CA PHE A 155 2.79 -7.58 2.84
C PHE A 155 3.01 -6.08 2.77
N PHE A 156 4.22 -5.59 2.99
CA PHE A 156 4.58 -4.17 2.99
C PHE A 156 3.61 -3.31 3.81
N ASP A 157 2.58 -2.77 3.17
CA ASP A 157 1.55 -1.91 3.75
C ASP A 157 0.17 -2.57 3.95
N GLY A 158 0.01 -3.83 3.53
CA GLY A 158 -1.15 -4.67 3.83
C GLY A 158 -2.17 -4.77 2.73
N ARG A 159 -1.99 -4.05 1.60
CA ARG A 159 -2.89 -4.15 0.44
C ARG A 159 -2.99 -5.57 -0.12
N SER A 160 -1.93 -6.36 0.06
CA SER A 160 -1.83 -7.74 -0.39
C SER A 160 -2.20 -8.76 0.70
N ALA A 161 -2.61 -8.33 1.89
CA ALA A 161 -2.92 -9.25 3.00
C ALA A 161 -4.15 -10.12 2.73
N GLY A 162 -5.00 -9.76 1.76
CA GLY A 162 -6.13 -10.57 1.33
C GLY A 162 -5.76 -11.71 0.37
N LEU A 163 -4.50 -11.79 -0.08
CA LEU A 163 -4.07 -12.76 -1.09
C LEU A 163 -3.59 -14.07 -0.42
N PRO A 164 -4.29 -15.20 -0.61
CA PRO A 164 -4.00 -16.44 0.11
C PRO A 164 -2.60 -16.99 -0.18
N PHE A 165 -2.13 -16.91 -1.43
CA PHE A 165 -0.78 -17.36 -1.77
C PHE A 165 0.32 -16.53 -1.11
N LEU A 166 0.09 -15.24 -0.84
CA LEU A 166 1.05 -14.45 -0.06
C LEU A 166 0.96 -14.74 1.44
N GLN A 167 -0.20 -15.17 1.95
CA GLN A 167 -0.34 -15.67 3.32
C GLN A 167 0.40 -16.99 3.56
N GLU A 168 0.44 -17.85 2.55
CA GLU A 168 1.21 -19.09 2.55
C GLU A 168 2.71 -18.88 2.32
N LEU A 169 3.14 -17.72 1.83
CA LEU A 169 4.56 -17.42 1.61
C LEU A 169 5.27 -17.20 2.96
N PRO A 170 6.23 -18.07 3.35
CA PRO A 170 6.92 -17.93 4.63
C PRO A 170 7.71 -16.62 4.72
N ASP A 171 7.82 -16.13 5.94
CA ASP A 171 8.77 -15.08 6.26
C ASP A 171 10.22 -15.57 6.01
N PRO A 172 11.07 -14.82 5.29
CA PRO A 172 12.40 -15.28 4.93
C PRO A 172 13.36 -15.45 6.12
N LEU A 173 13.03 -14.88 7.28
CA LEU A 173 13.87 -14.95 8.48
C LEU A 173 13.31 -15.90 9.53
N THR A 174 12.00 -15.85 9.75
CA THR A 174 11.34 -16.62 10.81
C THR A 174 10.62 -17.87 10.31
N GLU A 175 10.47 -18.02 8.99
CA GLU A 175 9.71 -19.08 8.31
C GLU A 175 8.22 -19.11 8.69
N ILE A 176 7.74 -18.08 9.39
CA ILE A 176 6.34 -18.00 9.83
C ILE A 176 5.45 -17.68 8.62
N THR A 177 4.44 -18.52 8.44
CA THR A 177 3.31 -18.29 7.55
C THR A 177 2.09 -17.94 8.38
N TRP A 178 1.15 -17.17 7.79
CA TRP A 178 -0.11 -16.74 8.40
C TRP A 178 -0.02 -15.96 9.72
N GLY A 179 -0.76 -14.85 9.80
CA GLY A 179 -0.84 -14.04 11.02
C GLY A 179 0.43 -13.26 11.34
N GLY A 180 0.42 -12.56 12.49
CA GLY A 180 1.56 -11.80 13.01
C GLY A 180 2.15 -12.45 14.26
N TRP A 181 3.38 -12.05 14.61
CA TRP A 181 4.10 -12.50 15.81
C TRP A 181 4.79 -11.31 16.47
N VAL A 182 5.36 -11.51 17.66
CA VAL A 182 6.20 -10.52 18.33
C VAL A 182 7.54 -11.15 18.59
N GLU A 183 8.58 -10.52 18.08
CA GLU A 183 9.94 -10.99 18.28
C GLU A 183 10.47 -10.55 19.63
N ILE A 184 11.21 -11.44 20.29
CA ILE A 184 11.78 -11.17 21.60
C ILE A 184 13.20 -11.73 21.64
N ASP A 185 14.12 -10.97 22.21
CA ASP A 185 15.46 -11.48 22.51
C ASP A 185 15.39 -12.77 23.38
N PRO A 186 16.11 -13.85 23.01
CA PRO A 186 16.06 -15.12 23.75
C PRO A 186 16.48 -15.03 25.23
N GLN A 187 17.34 -14.08 25.61
CA GLN A 187 17.67 -13.89 27.03
C GLN A 187 16.49 -13.28 27.78
N THR A 188 15.87 -12.24 27.23
CA THR A 188 14.67 -11.60 27.78
C THR A 188 13.51 -12.59 27.89
N ALA A 189 13.34 -13.47 26.89
CA ALA A 189 12.34 -14.53 26.91
C ALA A 189 12.58 -15.51 28.08
N ARG A 190 13.81 -16.00 28.25
CA ARG A 190 14.20 -16.89 29.36
C ARG A 190 14.02 -16.25 30.74
N GLU A 191 14.44 -14.99 30.91
CA GLU A 191 14.29 -14.25 32.17
C GLU A 191 12.82 -14.08 32.58
N ARG A 192 11.89 -14.13 31.62
CA ARG A 192 10.45 -13.92 31.83
C ARG A 192 9.62 -15.20 31.71
N GLY A 193 10.26 -16.34 31.44
CA GLY A 193 9.57 -17.61 31.22
C GLY A 193 8.63 -17.57 30.02
N ILE A 194 8.97 -16.81 28.98
CA ILE A 194 8.20 -16.73 27.72
C ILE A 194 8.76 -17.76 26.75
N GLU A 195 7.88 -18.64 26.26
CA GLU A 195 8.20 -19.64 25.26
C GLU A 195 7.70 -19.24 23.86
N LYS A 196 8.20 -19.94 22.84
CA LYS A 196 7.74 -19.74 21.46
C LYS A 196 6.25 -20.12 21.35
N GLY A 197 5.44 -19.19 20.85
CA GLY A 197 4.00 -19.38 20.66
C GLY A 197 3.13 -18.82 21.79
N ASP A 198 3.73 -18.41 22.91
CA ASP A 198 2.98 -17.79 24.01
C ASP A 198 2.26 -16.54 23.55
N LEU A 199 0.98 -16.41 23.88
CA LEU A 199 0.19 -15.26 23.49
C LEU A 199 0.55 -14.05 24.35
N LEU A 200 1.20 -13.06 23.74
CA LEU A 200 1.55 -11.81 24.41
C LEU A 200 0.48 -10.77 24.20
N ILE A 201 0.30 -9.92 25.21
CA ILE A 201 -0.55 -8.74 25.16
C ILE A 201 0.35 -7.51 25.30
N LEU A 202 0.63 -6.85 24.18
CA LEU A 202 1.39 -5.60 24.15
C LEU A 202 0.44 -4.43 24.38
N ARG A 203 0.65 -3.69 25.48
CA ARG A 203 -0.17 -2.52 25.83
C ARG A 203 0.64 -1.23 25.75
N SER A 204 0.05 -0.24 25.11
CA SER A 204 0.52 1.14 25.10
C SER A 204 -0.62 2.08 25.53
N PRO A 205 -0.34 3.36 25.84
CA PRO A 205 -1.40 4.35 26.06
C PRO A 205 -2.38 4.51 24.89
N HIS A 206 -2.01 4.06 23.69
CA HIS A 206 -2.78 4.23 22.46
C HIS A 206 -3.53 2.96 22.01
N GLY A 207 -3.29 1.81 22.65
CA GLY A 207 -3.94 0.57 22.25
C GLY A 207 -3.25 -0.69 22.72
N GLU A 208 -3.86 -1.81 22.36
CA GLU A 208 -3.43 -3.17 22.70
C GLU A 208 -3.29 -4.01 21.43
N VAL A 209 -2.21 -4.80 21.34
CA VAL A 209 -1.99 -5.79 20.28
C VAL A 209 -1.75 -7.15 20.92
N LYS A 210 -2.39 -8.19 20.37
CA LYS A 210 -2.22 -9.58 20.79
C LYS A 210 -1.53 -10.36 19.68
N ALA A 211 -0.42 -11.01 20.01
CA ALA A 211 0.34 -11.79 19.05
C ALA A 211 1.22 -12.82 19.76
N PRO A 212 1.48 -13.98 19.13
CA PRO A 212 2.37 -15.01 19.67
C PRO A 212 3.82 -14.52 19.78
N ALA A 213 4.50 -14.94 20.84
CA ALA A 213 5.92 -14.72 21.07
C ALA A 213 6.77 -15.55 20.11
N TYR A 214 7.83 -14.93 19.57
CA TYR A 214 8.84 -15.61 18.78
C TYR A 214 10.24 -15.22 19.28
N PRO A 215 10.88 -16.05 20.12
CA PRO A 215 12.25 -15.82 20.56
C PRO A 215 13.22 -15.82 19.36
N TYR A 216 13.82 -14.66 19.06
CA TYR A 216 14.68 -14.46 17.88
C TYR A 216 15.88 -13.56 18.20
N PRO A 217 17.13 -14.01 17.94
CA PRO A 217 18.34 -13.33 18.42
C PRO A 217 18.77 -12.10 17.61
N ALA A 218 18.01 -11.66 16.59
CA ALA A 218 18.44 -10.56 15.73
C ALA A 218 18.31 -9.17 16.36
N PHE A 219 17.54 -9.04 17.45
CA PHE A 219 17.23 -7.75 18.05
C PHE A 219 17.85 -7.57 19.44
N PRO A 220 18.30 -6.35 19.80
CA PRO A 220 18.81 -6.06 21.12
C PRO A 220 17.77 -6.27 22.23
N GLN A 221 18.26 -6.50 23.45
CA GLN A 221 17.41 -6.55 24.64
C GLN A 221 16.58 -5.27 24.80
N GLY A 222 15.34 -5.46 25.23
CA GLY A 222 14.39 -4.36 25.42
C GLY A 222 13.67 -3.93 24.13
N CYS A 223 14.07 -4.41 22.95
CA CYS A 223 13.38 -4.17 21.69
C CYS A 223 12.40 -5.32 21.39
N TRP A 224 11.18 -4.97 21.02
CA TRP A 224 10.08 -5.89 20.73
C TRP A 224 9.55 -5.56 19.32
N PRO A 225 10.20 -6.10 18.27
CA PRO A 225 9.77 -5.95 16.89
C PRO A 225 8.46 -6.67 16.63
N CYS A 226 7.64 -6.13 15.74
CA CYS A 226 6.44 -6.79 15.25
C CYS A 226 6.25 -6.51 13.75
N PRO A 227 6.11 -7.54 12.90
CA PRO A 227 5.72 -7.35 11.51
C PRO A 227 4.35 -6.65 11.43
N SER A 228 4.27 -5.58 10.66
CA SER A 228 3.04 -4.86 10.39
C SER A 228 2.24 -5.49 9.24
N ALA A 229 1.07 -4.94 8.96
CA ALA A 229 0.33 -5.16 7.71
C ALA A 229 -0.24 -6.59 7.48
N ARG A 230 -0.35 -7.42 8.52
CA ARG A 230 -0.92 -8.79 8.43
C ARG A 230 -2.33 -8.94 8.99
N GLY A 231 -2.93 -7.87 9.49
CA GLY A 231 -4.25 -7.88 10.12
C GLY A 231 -5.32 -7.27 9.23
N ILE A 232 -5.84 -8.02 8.26
CA ILE A 232 -7.18 -7.74 7.73
C ILE A 232 -8.15 -8.40 8.70
N ARG A 233 -9.13 -7.65 9.23
CA ARG A 233 -10.22 -8.30 9.97
C ARG A 233 -11.11 -9.01 8.95
N PRO A 234 -11.18 -10.34 8.91
CA PRO A 234 -12.24 -10.98 8.14
C PRO A 234 -13.57 -10.49 8.70
N ARG A 235 -14.46 -10.06 7.81
CA ARG A 235 -15.82 -9.65 8.15
C ARG A 235 -16.42 -10.65 9.14
N ALA A 236 -16.70 -10.21 10.37
CA ALA A 236 -17.46 -11.03 11.29
C ALA A 236 -18.77 -11.39 10.57
N PRO A 237 -19.15 -12.68 10.45
CA PRO A 237 -20.41 -13.03 9.82
C PRO A 237 -21.50 -12.26 10.53
N SER A 238 -22.23 -11.43 9.77
CA SER A 238 -23.27 -10.58 10.34
C SER A 238 -24.26 -11.49 11.06
N SER A 239 -24.28 -11.45 12.37
CA SER A 239 -25.28 -12.11 13.19
C SER A 239 -26.60 -11.33 13.07
N ARG A 240 -27.19 -11.33 11.87
CA ARG A 240 -28.66 -11.27 11.76
C ARG A 240 -29.20 -12.64 12.15
N ALA A 241 -29.00 -13.00 13.42
CA ALA A 241 -29.87 -13.93 14.09
C ALA A 241 -31.24 -13.25 14.14
N SER A 242 -32.10 -13.64 13.21
CA SER A 242 -33.53 -13.39 13.27
C SER A 242 -34.03 -13.80 14.65
N ARG A 243 -34.21 -12.83 15.55
CA ARG A 243 -35.10 -12.97 16.71
C ARG A 243 -36.51 -13.16 16.16
N LYS A 244 -36.85 -14.40 15.83
CA LYS A 244 -38.24 -14.83 15.75
C LYS A 244 -38.67 -15.06 17.19
N THR A 245 -39.32 -14.06 17.76
CA THR A 245 -40.25 -14.24 18.87
C THR A 245 -41.41 -15.10 18.37
N ARG A 246 -41.55 -16.27 18.99
CA ARG A 246 -42.83 -16.93 19.27
C ARG A 246 -42.73 -17.52 20.67
#